data_AF-A0A937D8B5-F1
#
_entry.id   AF-A0A937D8B5-F1
#
_cell.length_a   1.000
_cell.length_b   1.000
_cell.length_c   1.000
_cell.angle_alpha   90.00
_cell.angle_beta   90.00
_cell.angle_gamma   90.00
#
_symmetry.space_group_name_H-M   'P 1'
#
loop_
_entity.id
_entity.type
_entity.pdbx_description
1 polymer ?
#
loop_
_entity_poly.entity_id
_entity_poly.type
_entity_poly.pdbx_seq_one_letter_code
_entity_poly.pdbx_strand_id
1 'polypeptide(L)'
;MIVILITDIFNYTDFVNFFDLIAILISLFYVLCLLLLKDFISIEDIQLDKLISPPVIVSLVFIVYLIYSIIELAMPKIGSSVGSIAIIVASLLLFVAVSFFIYVADRYEKSIYLFISACCTLFVDALLAISELYYYTRLFTVLINIAEIVGLYFFTIFLIKTKLVDVEELKEKYF
;
A
#
# COMPACT_ATOMS: atom_id res chain seq x y z
N MET A 1 10.93 -2.42 -7.25
CA MET A 1 12.30 -2.66 -6.74
C MET A 1 13.22 -1.49 -7.09
N ILE A 2 13.66 -1.32 -8.35
CA ILE A 2 14.58 -0.21 -8.72
C ILE A 2 13.98 1.17 -8.43
N VAL A 3 12.69 1.38 -8.72
CA VAL A 3 12.01 2.66 -8.47
C VAL A 3 12.08 3.06 -6.99
N ILE A 4 11.80 2.13 -6.06
CA ILE A 4 11.88 2.37 -4.62
C ILE A 4 13.29 2.74 -4.19
N LEU A 5 14.30 2.01 -4.67
CA LEU A 5 15.69 2.30 -4.32
C LEU A 5 16.09 3.72 -4.74
N ILE A 6 15.63 4.17 -5.92
CA ILE A 6 15.84 5.55 -6.37
C ILE A 6 15.08 6.54 -5.46
N THR A 7 13.84 6.22 -5.08
CA THR A 7 13.05 7.03 -4.14
C THR A 7 13.77 7.18 -2.80
N ASP A 8 14.35 6.10 -2.26
CA ASP A 8 15.08 6.13 -0.99
C ASP A 8 16.29 7.04 -1.03
N ILE A 9 17.03 7.04 -2.15
CA ILE A 9 18.17 7.96 -2.32
C ILE A 9 17.69 9.41 -2.19
N PHE A 10 16.57 9.78 -2.80
CA PHE A 10 16.02 11.13 -2.69
C PHE A 10 15.47 11.43 -1.30
N ASN A 11 14.78 10.46 -0.66
CA ASN A 11 14.28 10.58 0.71
C ASN A 11 15.42 10.91 1.70
N TYR A 12 16.54 10.19 1.62
CA TYR A 12 17.67 10.38 2.54
C TYR A 12 18.60 11.54 2.18
N THR A 13 18.50 12.08 0.95
CA THR A 13 19.31 13.23 0.54
C THR A 13 18.68 14.54 0.99
N ASP A 14 17.43 14.80 0.55
CA ASP A 14 16.70 16.01 0.91
C ASP A 14 15.20 15.85 0.59
N PHE A 15 14.45 15.28 1.53
CA PHE A 15 13.03 14.95 1.35
C PHE A 15 12.18 16.16 0.92
N VAL A 16 12.42 17.33 1.50
CA VAL A 16 11.59 18.52 1.26
C VAL A 16 11.85 19.08 -0.14
N ASN A 17 13.13 19.21 -0.53
CA ASN A 17 13.47 19.77 -1.84
C ASN A 17 13.14 18.83 -3.00
N PHE A 18 13.18 17.51 -2.78
CA PHE A 18 12.85 16.50 -3.80
C PHE A 18 11.42 15.97 -3.70
N PHE A 19 10.55 16.56 -2.86
CA PHE A 19 9.22 16.00 -2.57
C PHE A 19 8.39 15.70 -3.82
N ASP A 20 8.34 16.62 -4.79
CA ASP A 20 7.57 16.42 -6.01
C ASP A 20 8.11 15.26 -6.87
N LEU A 21 9.44 15.09 -6.91
CA LEU A 21 10.07 13.98 -7.61
C LEU A 21 9.80 12.65 -6.89
N ILE A 22 9.92 12.65 -5.56
CA ILE A 22 9.58 11.52 -4.69
C ILE A 22 8.12 11.10 -4.93
N ALA A 23 7.20 12.06 -4.98
CA ALA A 23 5.78 11.81 -5.25
C ALA A 23 5.55 11.13 -6.60
N ILE A 24 6.19 11.61 -7.66
CA ILE A 24 6.11 11.00 -8.99
C ILE A 24 6.65 9.56 -8.96
N LEU A 25 7.78 9.31 -8.29
CA LEU A 25 8.38 7.98 -8.19
C LEU A 25 7.51 7.00 -7.39
N ILE A 26 6.96 7.43 -6.25
CA ILE A 26 6.06 6.62 -5.42
C ILE A 26 4.80 6.27 -6.21
N SER A 27 4.18 7.25 -6.88
CA SER A 27 2.99 6.98 -7.68
C SER A 27 3.28 6.10 -8.89
N LEU A 28 4.42 6.27 -9.54
CA LEU A 28 4.88 5.36 -10.59
C LEU A 28 5.05 3.94 -10.06
N PHE A 29 5.63 3.77 -8.88
CA PHE A 29 5.76 2.47 -8.23
C PHE A 29 4.38 1.82 -8.02
N TYR A 30 3.40 2.53 -7.47
CA TYR A 30 2.06 1.99 -7.27
C TYR A 30 1.34 1.65 -8.58
N VAL A 31 1.50 2.47 -9.62
CA VAL A 31 0.97 2.16 -10.95
C VAL A 31 1.60 0.86 -11.50
N LEU A 32 2.91 0.67 -11.36
CA LEU A 32 3.57 -0.57 -11.77
C LEU A 32 3.05 -1.77 -10.96
N CYS A 33 2.86 -1.64 -9.65
CA CYS A 33 2.26 -2.68 -8.83
C CYS A 33 0.84 -3.05 -9.29
N LEU A 34 0.01 -2.06 -9.61
CA LEU A 34 -1.33 -2.27 -10.16
C LEU A 34 -1.29 -2.99 -11.52
N LEU A 35 -0.36 -2.62 -12.40
CA LEU A 35 -0.18 -3.30 -13.68
C LEU A 35 0.21 -4.77 -13.51
N LEU A 36 1.00 -5.11 -12.49
CA LEU A 36 1.34 -6.50 -12.16
C LEU A 36 0.14 -7.26 -11.59
N LEU A 37 -0.77 -6.58 -10.90
CA LEU A 37 -1.97 -7.18 -10.33
C LEU A 37 -3.12 -7.34 -11.31
N LYS A 38 -3.08 -6.69 -12.48
CA LYS A 38 -4.19 -6.66 -13.44
C LYS A 38 -4.72 -8.06 -13.81
N ASP A 39 -3.82 -9.03 -13.96
CA ASP A 39 -4.15 -10.40 -14.38
C ASP A 39 -4.78 -11.22 -13.25
N PHE A 40 -4.70 -10.72 -12.01
CA PHE A 40 -5.28 -11.35 -10.83
C PHE A 40 -6.68 -10.79 -10.51
N ILE A 41 -7.11 -9.71 -11.18
CA ILE A 41 -8.41 -9.06 -10.97
C ILE A 41 -9.44 -9.73 -11.88
N SER A 42 -10.42 -10.39 -11.26
CA SER A 42 -11.62 -10.88 -11.94
C SER A 42 -12.82 -10.10 -11.43
N ILE A 43 -13.50 -9.40 -12.33
CA ILE A 43 -14.67 -8.55 -12.01
C ILE A 43 -15.88 -9.41 -11.63
N GLU A 44 -15.90 -10.67 -12.04
CA GLU A 44 -17.02 -11.61 -11.84
C GLU A 44 -17.14 -12.10 -10.39
N ASP A 45 -16.08 -11.96 -9.58
CA ASP A 45 -16.01 -12.50 -8.22
C ASP A 45 -16.19 -11.45 -7.12
N ILE A 46 -16.75 -10.28 -7.46
CA ILE A 46 -16.94 -9.18 -6.50
C ILE A 46 -18.06 -9.55 -5.51
N GLN A 47 -17.68 -9.99 -4.32
CA GLN A 47 -18.58 -10.25 -3.19
C GLN A 47 -18.86 -8.95 -2.41
N LEU A 48 -19.72 -8.08 -2.97
CA LEU A 48 -20.06 -6.76 -2.41
C LEU A 48 -20.56 -6.82 -0.96
N ASP A 49 -21.25 -7.90 -0.62
CA ASP A 49 -21.83 -8.20 0.68
C ASP A 49 -20.77 -8.40 1.79
N LYS A 50 -19.56 -8.87 1.45
CA LYS A 50 -18.44 -8.93 2.41
C LYS A 50 -17.76 -7.58 2.65
N LEU A 51 -17.84 -6.68 1.67
CA LEU A 51 -17.22 -5.35 1.72
C LEU A 51 -17.98 -4.37 2.66
N ILE A 52 -19.26 -4.63 2.94
CA ILE A 52 -20.11 -3.77 3.77
C ILE A 52 -20.21 -4.29 5.22
N SER A 53 -19.29 -5.15 5.64
CA SER A 53 -19.28 -5.62 7.03
C SER A 53 -18.91 -4.48 8.01
N PRO A 54 -19.50 -4.42 9.22
CA PRO A 54 -19.22 -3.36 10.19
C PRO A 54 -17.72 -3.16 10.50
N PRO A 55 -16.89 -4.21 10.65
CA PRO A 55 -15.45 -4.03 10.86
C PRO A 55 -14.73 -3.34 9.69
N VAL A 56 -15.15 -3.61 8.45
CA VAL A 56 -14.56 -3.00 7.25
C VAL A 56 -14.91 -1.51 7.18
N ILE A 57 -16.16 -1.15 7.50
CA ILE A 57 -16.59 0.26 7.55
C ILE A 57 -15.78 1.04 8.59
N VAL A 58 -15.65 0.50 9.81
CA VAL A 58 -14.86 1.13 10.88
C VAL A 58 -13.39 1.29 10.45
N SER A 59 -12.81 0.27 9.82
CA SER A 59 -11.44 0.32 9.31
C SER A 59 -11.27 1.40 8.24
N LEU A 60 -12.22 1.52 7.31
CA LEU A 60 -12.22 2.55 6.27
C LEU A 60 -12.27 3.96 6.88
N VAL A 61 -13.13 4.18 7.87
CA VAL A 61 -13.21 5.46 8.59
C VAL A 61 -11.88 5.82 9.23
N PHE A 62 -11.21 4.86 9.89
CA PHE A 62 -9.90 5.10 10.49
C PHE A 62 -8.81 5.39 9.45
N ILE A 63 -8.82 4.71 8.31
CA ILE A 63 -7.87 4.98 7.21
C ILE A 63 -8.08 6.38 6.66
N VAL A 64 -9.32 6.78 6.40
CA VAL A 64 -9.65 8.13 5.91
C VAL A 64 -9.25 9.19 6.92
N TYR A 65 -9.53 8.97 8.20
CA TYR A 65 -9.12 9.87 9.27
C TYR A 65 -7.60 10.00 9.37
N LEU A 66 -6.87 8.88 9.31
CA LEU A 66 -5.41 8.87 9.36
C LEU A 66 -4.81 9.64 8.17
N ILE A 67 -5.32 9.42 6.95
CA ILE A 67 -4.89 10.16 5.77
C ILE A 67 -5.12 11.65 5.96
N TYR A 68 -6.32 12.04 6.43
CA TYR A 68 -6.63 13.45 6.71
C TYR A 68 -5.65 14.06 7.72
N SER A 69 -5.42 13.38 8.86
CA SER A 69 -4.51 13.87 9.90
C SER A 69 -3.07 14.02 9.39
N ILE A 70 -2.59 13.10 8.55
CA ILE A 70 -1.24 13.18 7.98
C ILE A 70 -1.14 14.31 6.96
N ILE A 71 -2.15 14.51 6.12
CA ILE A 71 -2.16 15.63 5.16
C ILE A 71 -2.18 16.96 5.91
N GLU A 72 -3.07 17.12 6.90
CA GLU A 72 -3.16 18.32 7.73
C GLU A 72 -1.82 18.60 8.43
N LEU A 73 -1.17 17.56 8.93
CA LEU A 73 0.16 17.66 9.51
C LEU A 73 1.21 18.03 8.45
N ALA A 74 1.22 17.43 7.28
CA ALA A 74 2.24 17.65 6.26
C ALA A 74 2.16 19.05 5.60
N MET A 75 0.95 19.56 5.37
CA MET A 75 0.68 20.76 4.55
C MET A 75 1.51 22.01 4.92
N PRO A 76 1.72 22.38 6.20
CA PRO A 76 2.53 23.54 6.56
C PRO A 76 4.00 23.46 6.13
N LYS A 77 4.53 22.26 5.91
CA LYS A 77 5.96 22.01 5.62
C LYS A 77 6.26 21.79 4.15
N ILE A 78 5.31 21.25 3.39
CA ILE A 78 5.50 20.88 1.98
C ILE A 78 5.01 21.99 1.01
N GLY A 79 4.67 23.17 1.52
CA GLY A 79 4.34 24.33 0.69
C GLY A 79 3.15 24.07 -0.26
N SER A 80 3.20 24.62 -1.48
CA SER A 80 2.11 24.53 -2.48
C SER A 80 2.02 23.20 -3.24
N SER A 81 2.74 22.15 -2.84
CA SER A 81 2.79 20.83 -3.53
C SER A 81 1.57 19.93 -3.25
N VAL A 82 0.38 20.54 -3.18
CA VAL A 82 -0.90 19.84 -2.92
C VAL A 82 -1.19 18.79 -4.00
N GLY A 83 -0.84 19.08 -5.26
CA GLY A 83 -1.02 18.15 -6.37
C GLY A 83 -0.21 16.85 -6.21
N SER A 84 1.02 16.96 -5.75
CA SER A 84 1.92 15.83 -5.49
C SER A 84 1.38 14.94 -4.36
N ILE A 85 0.88 15.54 -3.28
CA ILE A 85 0.21 14.81 -2.18
C ILE A 85 -1.02 14.08 -2.71
N ALA A 86 -1.87 14.75 -3.48
CA ALA A 86 -3.09 14.16 -4.02
C ALA A 86 -2.79 12.95 -4.93
N ILE A 87 -1.74 13.05 -5.75
CA ILE A 87 -1.29 11.97 -6.64
C ILE A 87 -0.79 10.76 -5.84
N ILE A 88 0.04 10.96 -4.80
CA ILE A 88 0.49 9.87 -3.92
C ILE A 88 -0.73 9.18 -3.30
N VAL A 89 -1.59 9.95 -2.62
CA VAL A 89 -2.75 9.42 -1.88
C VAL A 89 -3.70 8.67 -2.81
N ALA A 90 -3.99 9.21 -4.00
CA ALA A 90 -4.85 8.54 -4.97
C ALA A 90 -4.24 7.22 -5.46
N SER A 91 -2.94 7.21 -5.79
CA SER A 91 -2.24 6.02 -6.26
C SER A 91 -2.14 4.92 -5.17
N LEU A 92 -1.86 5.33 -3.94
CA LEU A 92 -1.80 4.45 -2.76
C LEU A 92 -3.17 3.84 -2.46
N LEU A 93 -4.22 4.66 -2.40
CA LEU A 93 -5.58 4.18 -2.15
C LEU A 93 -6.05 3.23 -3.25
N LEU A 94 -5.73 3.49 -4.51
CA LEU A 94 -6.03 2.60 -5.61
C LEU A 94 -5.33 1.24 -5.46
N PHE A 95 -4.03 1.25 -5.12
CA PHE A 95 -3.26 0.04 -4.85
C PHE A 95 -3.82 -0.77 -3.68
N VAL A 96 -4.14 -0.10 -2.56
CA VAL A 96 -4.73 -0.72 -1.38
C VAL A 96 -6.11 -1.30 -1.70
N ALA A 97 -6.95 -0.57 -2.42
CA ALA A 97 -8.28 -1.03 -2.81
C ALA A 97 -8.19 -2.29 -3.66
N VAL A 98 -7.37 -2.29 -4.72
CA VAL A 98 -7.16 -3.47 -5.58
C VAL A 98 -6.62 -4.66 -4.78
N SER A 99 -5.66 -4.40 -3.89
CA SER A 99 -5.10 -5.44 -3.03
C SER A 99 -6.15 -6.05 -2.09
N PHE A 100 -7.02 -5.21 -1.53
CA PHE A 100 -8.13 -5.64 -0.69
C PHE A 100 -9.19 -6.41 -1.48
N PHE A 101 -9.50 -6.00 -2.71
CA PHE A 101 -10.42 -6.74 -3.58
C PHE A 101 -9.92 -8.15 -3.88
N ILE A 102 -8.64 -8.29 -4.25
CA ILE A 102 -8.02 -9.61 -4.50
C ILE A 102 -8.01 -10.46 -3.23
N TYR A 103 -7.79 -9.83 -2.06
CA TYR A 103 -7.89 -10.51 -0.76
C TYR A 103 -9.29 -11.05 -0.48
N VAL A 104 -10.33 -10.20 -0.60
CA VAL A 104 -11.72 -10.57 -0.28
C VAL A 104 -12.30 -11.58 -1.26
N ALA A 105 -11.86 -11.56 -2.52
CA ALA A 105 -12.26 -12.55 -3.51
C ALA A 105 -11.81 -13.98 -3.12
N ASP A 106 -10.76 -14.11 -2.28
CA ASP A 106 -10.25 -15.36 -1.71
C ASP A 106 -9.97 -16.46 -2.74
N ARG A 107 -9.67 -16.07 -3.99
CA ARG A 107 -9.39 -16.99 -5.11
C ARG A 107 -7.98 -17.56 -5.11
N TYR A 108 -7.11 -17.00 -4.27
CA TYR A 108 -5.68 -17.24 -4.31
C TYR A 108 -5.19 -17.62 -2.92
N GLU A 109 -4.44 -18.71 -2.80
CA GLU A 109 -3.97 -19.23 -1.50
C GLU A 109 -3.19 -18.19 -0.66
N LYS A 110 -2.55 -17.24 -1.33
CA LYS A 110 -1.68 -16.23 -0.72
C LYS A 110 -2.26 -14.83 -0.76
N SER A 111 -3.56 -14.71 -1.00
CA SER A 111 -4.29 -13.43 -1.05
C SER A 111 -4.04 -12.55 0.20
N ILE A 112 -3.90 -13.18 1.37
CA ILE A 112 -3.55 -12.50 2.64
C ILE A 112 -2.19 -11.78 2.59
N TYR A 113 -1.22 -12.27 1.83
CA TYR A 113 0.09 -11.61 1.70
C TYR A 113 -0.02 -10.28 0.96
N LEU A 114 -0.96 -10.18 0.02
CA LEU A 114 -1.24 -8.94 -0.67
C LEU A 114 -1.86 -7.90 0.28
N PHE A 115 -2.76 -8.34 1.16
CA PHE A 115 -3.32 -7.50 2.21
C PHE A 115 -2.24 -7.00 3.18
N ILE A 116 -1.36 -7.89 3.65
CA ILE A 116 -0.22 -7.51 4.51
C ILE A 116 0.67 -6.47 3.81
N SER A 117 0.98 -6.68 2.52
CA SER A 117 1.76 -5.72 1.74
C SER A 117 1.10 -4.34 1.67
N ALA A 118 -0.22 -4.28 1.46
CA ALA A 118 -0.96 -3.03 1.41
C ALA A 118 -0.97 -2.29 2.76
N CYS A 119 -1.08 -3.03 3.87
CA CYS A 119 -0.94 -2.46 5.21
C CYS A 119 0.48 -1.91 5.46
N CYS A 120 1.51 -2.64 5.03
CA CYS A 120 2.89 -2.18 5.13
C CYS A 120 3.12 -0.88 4.34
N THR A 121 2.59 -0.76 3.12
CA THR A 121 2.76 0.45 2.31
C THR A 121 2.03 1.66 2.89
N LEU A 122 0.82 1.47 3.43
CA LEU A 122 0.11 2.52 4.18
C LEU A 122 0.95 3.01 5.37
N PHE A 123 1.57 2.08 6.10
CA PHE A 123 2.38 2.40 7.27
C PHE A 123 3.68 3.11 6.91
N VAL A 124 4.35 2.67 5.84
CA VAL A 124 5.58 3.29 5.30
C VAL A 124 5.33 4.73 4.89
N ASP A 125 4.35 4.98 4.02
CA ASP A 125 4.08 6.32 3.50
C ASP A 125 3.67 7.29 4.61
N ALA A 126 2.87 6.80 5.57
CA ALA A 126 2.44 7.56 6.73
C ALA A 126 3.62 7.95 7.64
N LEU A 127 4.44 6.97 8.04
CA LEU A 127 5.55 7.22 8.95
C LEU A 127 6.67 8.01 8.29
N LEU A 128 6.92 7.82 6.99
CA LEU A 128 7.93 8.56 6.26
C LEU A 128 7.60 10.05 6.29
N ALA A 129 6.36 10.43 5.98
CA ALA A 129 5.92 11.81 6.04
C ALA A 129 6.08 12.41 7.45
N ILE A 130 5.70 11.67 8.50
CA ILE A 130 5.85 12.12 9.89
C ILE A 130 7.33 12.26 10.29
N SER A 131 8.15 11.27 9.91
CA SER A 131 9.58 11.21 10.23
C SER A 131 10.34 12.38 9.60
N GLU A 132 10.19 12.58 8.29
CA GLU A 132 10.98 13.57 7.55
C GLU A 132 10.52 15.01 7.79
N LEU A 133 9.23 15.23 8.07
CA LEU A 133 8.70 16.60 8.21
C LEU A 133 8.69 17.13 9.64
N TYR A 134 8.67 16.25 10.64
CA TYR A 134 8.44 16.64 12.04
C TYR A 134 9.37 15.97 13.05
N TYR A 135 9.57 14.66 12.95
CA TYR A 135 10.24 13.88 13.98
C TYR A 135 11.30 12.97 13.38
N TYR A 136 12.42 13.54 12.94
CA TYR A 136 13.55 12.75 12.45
C TYR A 136 14.14 11.93 13.59
N THR A 137 13.67 10.69 13.70
CA THR A 137 14.01 9.78 14.81
C THR A 137 14.45 8.46 14.23
N ARG A 138 15.61 7.97 14.66
CA ARG A 138 16.19 6.70 14.20
C ARG A 138 15.21 5.51 14.32
N LEU A 139 14.34 5.53 15.33
CA LEU A 139 13.32 4.48 15.51
C LEU A 139 12.32 4.44 14.35
N PHE A 140 11.83 5.59 13.89
CA PHE A 140 10.90 5.63 12.75
C PHE A 140 11.59 5.17 11.47
N THR A 141 12.81 5.61 11.22
CA THR A 141 13.59 5.14 10.06
C THR A 141 13.74 3.62 10.06
N VAL A 142 14.07 3.01 11.21
CA VAL A 142 14.19 1.53 11.30
C VAL A 142 12.85 0.85 11.04
N LEU A 143 11.75 1.35 11.63
CA LEU A 143 10.42 0.78 11.42
C LEU A 143 9.95 0.89 9.96
N ILE A 144 10.20 2.04 9.33
CA ILE A 144 9.88 2.27 7.90
C ILE A 144 10.61 1.25 7.03
N ASN A 145 11.93 1.12 7.18
CA ASN A 145 12.73 0.18 6.39
C ASN A 145 12.29 -1.29 6.59
N ILE A 146 11.98 -1.69 7.84
CA ILE A 146 11.47 -3.04 8.11
C ILE A 146 10.12 -3.25 7.43
N ALA A 147 9.18 -2.31 7.58
CA ALA A 147 7.86 -2.40 7.00
C ALA A 147 7.91 -2.44 5.47
N GLU A 148 8.80 -1.64 4.86
CA GLU A 148 9.01 -1.64 3.41
C GLU A 148 9.54 -2.99 2.91
N ILE A 149 10.60 -3.52 3.53
CA ILE A 149 11.17 -4.82 3.16
C ILE A 149 10.11 -5.92 3.30
N VAL A 150 9.37 -5.94 4.40
CA VAL A 150 8.31 -6.92 4.66
C VAL A 150 7.18 -6.81 3.63
N GLY A 151 6.73 -5.58 3.35
CA GLY A 151 5.69 -5.34 2.35
C GLY A 151 6.10 -5.86 0.98
N LEU A 152 7.30 -5.50 0.52
CA LEU A 152 7.84 -5.92 -0.76
C LEU A 152 8.08 -7.43 -0.84
N TYR A 153 8.52 -8.05 0.25
CA TYR A 153 8.70 -9.49 0.34
C TYR A 153 7.36 -10.23 0.16
N PHE A 154 6.32 -9.83 0.90
CA PHE A 154 5.00 -10.46 0.78
C PHE A 154 4.35 -10.21 -0.58
N PHE A 155 4.49 -9.01 -1.14
CA PHE A 155 4.05 -8.70 -2.50
C PHE A 155 4.72 -9.62 -3.53
N THR A 156 6.04 -9.79 -3.43
CA THR A 156 6.82 -10.63 -4.35
C THR A 156 6.43 -12.10 -4.21
N ILE A 157 6.23 -12.59 -2.98
CA ILE A 157 5.78 -13.96 -2.74
C ILE A 157 4.40 -14.20 -3.34
N PHE A 158 3.48 -13.24 -3.23
CA PHE A 158 2.19 -13.33 -3.88
C PHE A 158 2.38 -13.50 -5.39
N LEU A 159 3.12 -12.59 -6.04
CA LEU A 159 3.29 -12.65 -7.50
C LEU A 159 3.94 -13.94 -8.01
N ILE A 160 4.94 -14.47 -7.30
CA ILE A 160 5.73 -15.62 -7.77
C ILE A 160 5.09 -16.96 -7.39
N LYS A 161 4.51 -17.05 -6.19
CA LYS A 161 4.12 -18.34 -5.59
C LYS A 161 2.62 -18.51 -5.40
N THR A 162 1.80 -17.54 -5.77
CA THR A 162 0.35 -17.69 -5.66
C THR A 162 -0.18 -18.67 -6.71
N LYS A 163 -1.23 -19.40 -6.34
CA LYS A 163 -1.97 -20.30 -7.21
C LYS A 163 -3.46 -20.06 -6.98
N LEU A 164 -4.26 -20.38 -7.99
CA LEU A 164 -5.71 -20.44 -7.81
C LEU A 164 -6.03 -21.52 -6.78
N VAL A 165 -6.92 -21.20 -5.85
CA VAL A 165 -7.44 -22.17 -4.89
C VAL A 165 -8.28 -23.19 -5.66
N ASP A 166 -7.86 -24.45 -5.65
CA ASP A 166 -8.64 -25.53 -6.26
C ASP A 166 -9.76 -25.96 -5.30
N VAL A 167 -11.01 -25.78 -5.74
CA VAL A 167 -12.20 -26.07 -4.95
C VAL A 167 -12.36 -27.58 -4.74
N GLU A 168 -11.76 -28.42 -5.59
CA GLU A 168 -11.77 -29.88 -5.45
C GLU A 168 -10.85 -30.35 -4.31
N GLU A 169 -9.65 -29.77 -4.15
CA GLU A 169 -8.74 -30.10 -3.03
C GLU A 169 -9.31 -29.69 -1.66
N LEU A 170 -10.10 -28.61 -1.59
CA LEU A 170 -10.75 -28.18 -0.34
C LEU A 170 -11.87 -29.12 0.10
N LYS A 171 -12.57 -29.76 -0.85
CA LYS A 171 -13.58 -30.76 -0.51
C LYS A 171 -12.95 -32.03 0.03
N GLU A 172 -11.89 -32.54 -0.58
CA GLU A 172 -11.22 -33.78 -0.13
C GLU A 172 -10.51 -33.65 1.23
N LYS A 173 -10.13 -32.42 1.62
CA LYS A 173 -9.38 -32.18 2.87
C LYS A 173 -10.26 -31.93 4.08
N TYR A 174 -11.52 -31.55 3.88
CA TYR A 174 -12.44 -31.13 4.95
C TYR A 174 -13.79 -31.87 4.96
N PHE A 175 -14.08 -32.70 3.94
CA PHE A 175 -15.27 -33.55 3.85
C PHE A 175 -14.88 -34.97 3.44
#